data_AF-A0A6P1NU04-F1
#
_entry.id   AF-A0A6P1NU04-F1
#
_cell.length_a   1.000
_cell.length_b   1.000
_cell.length_c   1.000
_cell.angle_alpha   90.00
_cell.angle_beta   90.00
_cell.angle_gamma   90.00
#
_symmetry.space_group_name_H-M   'P 1'
#
loop_
_entity.id
_entity.type
_entity.pdbx_description
1 polymer ?
#
loop_
_entity_poly.entity_id
_entity_poly.type
_entity_poly.pdbx_seq_one_letter_code
_entity_poly.pdbx_strand_id
1 'polypeptide(L)'
;MIVYLDTSAVLKLVVEEPESSAAAQYLSSAAAQGHQLVASMLLYTELHCAAHRRGFPGEPVNTVLGAINLVDVARSDLMYAAALPGRLRSADAIHLAVAIRLQSDVMVAYDAELLAAAIEAGLNVLSPGG
;
A
#
# COMPACT_ATOMS: atom_id res chain seq x y z
N MET A 1 10.18 4.92 11.40
CA MET A 1 9.52 5.46 10.19
C MET A 1 8.17 4.79 9.99
N ILE A 2 7.27 5.46 9.30
CA ILE A 2 5.99 4.98 8.80
C ILE A 2 6.18 4.57 7.34
N VAL A 3 5.99 3.29 7.06
CA VAL A 3 6.07 2.69 5.72
C VAL A 3 4.64 2.43 5.28
N TYR A 4 4.16 3.21 4.32
CA TYR A 4 2.81 3.05 3.78
C TYR A 4 2.81 2.03 2.65
N LEU A 5 1.89 1.07 2.70
CA LEU A 5 1.77 0.00 1.71
C LEU A 5 0.51 0.22 0.87
N ASP A 6 0.66 0.26 -0.45
CA ASP A 6 -0.47 0.12 -1.36
C ASP A 6 -0.80 -1.37 -1.60
N THR A 7 -1.96 -1.63 -2.18
CA THR A 7 -2.41 -2.99 -2.52
C THR A 7 -1.44 -3.74 -3.44
N SER A 8 -0.84 -3.07 -4.43
CA SER A 8 0.11 -3.70 -5.34
C SER A 8 1.35 -4.22 -4.60
N ALA A 9 1.82 -3.51 -3.58
CA ALA A 9 2.92 -3.97 -2.73
C ALA A 9 2.55 -5.17 -1.86
N VAL A 10 1.37 -5.15 -1.25
CA VAL A 10 0.93 -6.24 -0.37
C VAL A 10 0.56 -7.49 -1.16
N LEU A 11 0.10 -7.35 -2.41
CA LEU A 11 -0.13 -8.48 -3.30
C LEU A 11 1.13 -9.31 -3.56
N LYS A 12 2.32 -8.70 -3.56
CA LYS A 12 3.61 -9.41 -3.66
C LYS A 12 3.86 -10.39 -2.50
N LEU A 13 3.14 -10.27 -1.39
CA LEU A 13 3.25 -11.20 -0.25
C LEU A 13 2.26 -12.36 -0.34
N VAL A 14 1.28 -12.27 -1.23
CA VAL A 14 0.17 -13.23 -1.33
C VAL A 14 0.23 -14.00 -2.65
N VAL A 15 0.75 -13.38 -3.71
CA VAL A 15 0.88 -13.96 -5.04
C VAL A 15 2.35 -13.97 -5.41
N GLU A 16 2.87 -15.15 -5.77
CA GLU A 16 4.24 -15.31 -6.24
C GLU A 16 4.43 -14.59 -7.59
N GLU A 17 5.12 -13.46 -7.54
CA GLU A 17 5.54 -12.60 -8.64
C GLU A 17 7.07 -12.34 -8.54
N PRO A 18 7.77 -11.89 -9.60
CA PRO A 18 9.24 -11.74 -9.59
C PRO A 18 9.79 -10.89 -8.43
N GLU A 19 9.04 -9.87 -8.02
CA GLU A 19 9.43 -8.92 -6.97
C GLU A 19 9.11 -9.42 -5.54
N SER A 20 8.42 -10.57 -5.40
CA SER A 20 7.88 -11.06 -4.12
C SER A 20 8.95 -11.30 -3.05
N SER A 21 10.06 -11.91 -3.45
CA SER A 21 11.17 -12.17 -2.54
C SER A 21 11.78 -10.87 -2.00
N ALA A 22 11.98 -9.89 -2.87
CA ALA A 22 12.52 -8.58 -2.48
C ALA A 22 11.53 -7.78 -1.62
N ALA A 23 10.24 -7.82 -1.95
CA ALA A 23 9.17 -7.20 -1.16
C ALA A 23 9.12 -7.80 0.26
N ALA A 24 9.07 -9.12 0.37
CA ALA A 24 9.05 -9.82 1.65
C ALA A 24 10.29 -9.53 2.49
N GLN A 25 11.48 -9.52 1.87
CA GLN A 25 12.73 -9.21 2.57
C GLN A 25 12.77 -7.76 3.07
N TYR A 26 12.33 -6.80 2.25
CA TYR A 26 12.28 -5.39 2.64
C TYR A 26 11.31 -5.17 3.81
N LEU A 27 10.08 -5.68 3.71
CA LEU A 27 9.04 -5.47 4.72
C LEU A 27 9.36 -6.18 6.04
N SER A 28 9.89 -7.40 5.99
CA SER A 28 10.35 -8.10 7.20
C SER A 28 11.52 -7.38 7.88
N SER A 29 12.46 -6.84 7.09
CA SER A 29 13.58 -6.04 7.63
C SER A 29 13.09 -4.74 8.26
N ALA A 30 12.16 -4.04 7.62
CA ALA A 30 11.55 -2.82 8.15
C ALA A 30 10.82 -3.11 9.48
N ALA A 31 10.01 -4.17 9.54
CA ALA A 31 9.34 -4.59 10.76
C ALA A 31 10.35 -4.95 11.88
N ALA A 32 11.42 -5.68 11.56
CA ALA A 32 12.46 -6.03 12.52
C ALA A 32 13.24 -4.81 13.06
N GLN A 33 13.30 -3.73 12.29
CA GLN A 33 13.87 -2.45 12.70
C GLN A 33 12.89 -1.57 13.50
N GLY A 34 11.67 -2.05 13.75
CA GLY A 34 10.64 -1.33 14.50
C GLY A 34 9.90 -0.28 13.67
N HIS A 35 9.97 -0.34 12.33
CA HIS A 35 9.18 0.53 11.47
C HIS A 35 7.69 0.15 11.51
N GLN A 36 6.82 1.16 11.39
CA GLN A 36 5.38 0.97 11.36
C GLN A 36 4.96 0.66 9.93
N LEU A 37 4.53 -0.57 9.65
CA LEU A 37 3.90 -0.92 8.38
C LEU A 37 2.42 -0.53 8.47
N VAL A 38 2.00 0.42 7.65
CA VAL A 38 0.64 0.96 7.67
C VAL A 38 -0.01 0.87 6.29
N ALA A 39 -1.34 0.79 6.26
CA ALA A 39 -2.11 0.96 5.04
C ALA A 39 -3.50 1.50 5.38
N SER A 40 -4.20 2.01 4.38
CA SER A 40 -5.63 2.32 4.49
C SER A 40 -6.46 1.06 4.68
N MET A 41 -7.58 1.16 5.41
CA MET A 41 -8.63 0.12 5.47
C MET A 41 -9.17 -0.26 4.09
N LEU A 42 -8.93 0.56 3.06
CA LEU A 42 -9.20 0.19 1.66
C LEU A 42 -8.45 -1.09 1.25
N LEU A 43 -7.21 -1.29 1.72
CA LEU A 43 -6.39 -2.48 1.46
C LEU A 43 -7.13 -3.77 1.81
N TYR A 44 -7.88 -3.78 2.93
CA TYR A 44 -8.65 -4.94 3.36
C TYR A 44 -9.62 -5.39 2.27
N THR A 45 -10.38 -4.43 1.72
CA THR A 45 -11.35 -4.70 0.66
C THR A 45 -10.63 -5.12 -0.63
N GLU A 46 -9.58 -4.42 -1.00
CA GLU A 46 -8.87 -4.66 -2.26
C GLU A 46 -8.19 -6.02 -2.32
N LEU A 47 -7.53 -6.46 -1.24
CA LEU A 47 -6.93 -7.78 -1.18
C LEU A 47 -7.98 -8.90 -1.24
N HIS A 48 -9.09 -8.79 -0.51
CA HIS A 48 -10.14 -9.79 -0.59
C HIS A 48 -10.78 -9.85 -1.99
N CYS A 49 -11.02 -8.70 -2.61
CA CYS A 49 -11.50 -8.64 -3.99
C CYS A 49 -10.47 -9.22 -4.99
N ALA A 50 -9.18 -8.96 -4.80
CA ALA A 50 -8.12 -9.53 -5.62
C ALA A 50 -8.03 -11.06 -5.46
N ALA A 51 -8.13 -11.56 -4.22
CA ALA A 51 -8.18 -13.00 -3.91
C ALA A 51 -9.33 -13.69 -4.62
N HIS A 52 -10.53 -13.12 -4.53
CA HIS A 52 -11.70 -13.67 -5.18
C HIS A 52 -11.55 -13.68 -6.72
N ARG A 53 -11.03 -12.60 -7.31
CA ARG A 53 -10.84 -12.48 -8.76
C ARG A 53 -9.77 -13.43 -9.31
N ARG A 54 -8.68 -13.64 -8.57
CA ARG A 54 -7.54 -14.47 -8.99
C ARG A 54 -7.62 -15.93 -8.51
N GLY A 55 -8.58 -16.26 -7.63
CA GLY A 55 -8.85 -17.62 -7.17
C GLY A 55 -7.83 -18.18 -6.17
N PHE A 56 -7.10 -17.32 -5.44
CA PHE A 56 -6.15 -17.77 -4.41
C PHE A 56 -6.80 -17.79 -3.00
N PRO A 57 -6.33 -18.66 -2.08
CA PRO A 57 -6.96 -18.86 -0.78
C PRO A 57 -6.95 -17.60 0.10
N GLY A 58 -8.01 -17.42 0.90
CA GLY A 58 -8.16 -16.24 1.76
C GLY A 58 -7.33 -16.27 3.06
N GLU A 59 -6.86 -17.44 3.50
CA GLU A 59 -6.06 -17.58 4.72
C GLU A 59 -4.71 -16.81 4.66
N PRO A 60 -3.94 -16.88 3.55
CA PRO A 60 -2.79 -15.99 3.33
C PRO A 60 -3.12 -14.50 3.42
N VAL A 61 -4.28 -14.08 2.90
CA VAL A 61 -4.71 -12.66 2.95
C VAL A 61 -4.88 -12.19 4.38
N ASN A 62 -5.59 -12.95 5.21
CA ASN A 62 -5.83 -12.60 6.61
C ASN A 62 -4.53 -12.55 7.42
N THR A 63 -3.59 -13.46 7.14
CA THR A 63 -2.28 -13.49 7.78
C THR A 63 -1.49 -12.21 7.49
N VAL A 64 -1.44 -11.81 6.22
CA VAL A 64 -0.72 -10.60 5.80
C VAL A 64 -1.38 -9.33 6.36
N LEU A 65 -2.71 -9.24 6.30
CA LEU A 65 -3.45 -8.10 6.87
C LEU A 65 -3.22 -7.95 8.38
N GLY A 66 -3.09 -9.07 9.11
CA GLY A 66 -2.82 -9.06 10.55
C GLY A 66 -1.43 -8.51 10.94
N ALA A 67 -0.50 -8.43 9.99
CA ALA A 67 0.83 -7.86 10.19
C ALA A 67 0.92 -6.35 9.84
N ILE A 68 -0.16 -5.77 9.30
CA ILE A 68 -0.21 -4.38 8.83
C ILE A 68 -1.15 -3.58 9.73
N ASN A 69 -0.72 -2.40 10.17
CA ASN A 69 -1.58 -1.49 10.89
C ASN A 69 -2.54 -0.78 9.92
N LEU A 70 -3.79 -1.24 9.87
CA LEU A 70 -4.82 -0.67 9.01
C LEU A 70 -5.45 0.57 9.65
N VAL A 71 -5.46 1.67 8.91
CA VAL A 71 -6.01 2.95 9.34
C VAL A 71 -7.32 3.25 8.63
N ASP A 72 -8.33 3.69 9.38
CA ASP A 72 -9.61 4.10 8.81
C ASP A 72 -9.45 5.21 7.76
N VAL A 73 -10.24 5.09 6.68
CA VAL A 73 -10.42 6.15 5.69
C VAL A 73 -11.39 7.17 6.25
N ALA A 74 -10.90 8.39 6.49
CA ALA A 74 -11.73 9.50 6.93
C ALA A 74 -12.38 10.20 5.74
N ARG A 75 -13.49 10.92 5.98
CA ARG A 75 -14.11 11.77 4.95
C ARG A 75 -13.11 12.77 4.35
N SER A 76 -12.20 13.30 5.17
CA SER A 76 -11.15 14.21 4.71
C SER A 76 -10.24 13.58 3.66
N ASP A 77 -9.96 12.27 3.78
CA ASP A 77 -9.10 11.54 2.83
C ASP A 77 -9.79 11.45 1.48
N LEU A 78 -11.10 11.17 1.46
CA LEU A 78 -11.91 11.12 0.25
C LEU A 78 -11.99 12.49 -0.44
N MET A 79 -12.19 13.56 0.34
CA MET A 79 -12.22 14.93 -0.20
C MET A 79 -10.87 15.36 -0.75
N TYR A 80 -9.79 15.02 -0.05
CA TYR A 80 -8.43 15.34 -0.48
C TYR A 80 -8.06 14.53 -1.73
N ALA A 81 -8.35 13.23 -1.76
CA ALA A 81 -8.16 12.38 -2.92
C ALA A 81 -8.85 12.92 -4.18
N ALA A 82 -10.09 13.42 -4.05
CA ALA A 82 -10.83 14.02 -5.15
C ALA A 82 -10.23 15.35 -5.65
N ALA A 83 -9.41 16.02 -4.85
CA ALA A 83 -8.76 17.29 -5.17
C ALA A 83 -7.31 17.13 -5.64
N LEU A 84 -6.73 15.91 -5.55
CA LEU A 84 -5.37 15.64 -6.02
C LEU A 84 -5.28 15.89 -7.53
N PRO A 85 -4.23 16.60 -7.99
CA PRO A 85 -3.99 16.77 -9.42
C PRO A 85 -3.60 15.42 -10.05
N GLY A 86 -3.86 15.27 -11.36
CA GLY A 86 -3.46 14.08 -12.13
C GLY A 86 -4.63 13.20 -12.57
N ARG A 87 -4.33 11.93 -12.88
CA ARG A 87 -5.28 10.94 -13.44
C ARG A 87 -5.34 9.64 -12.63
N LEU A 88 -4.92 9.68 -11.36
CA LEU A 88 -5.02 8.51 -10.49
C LEU A 88 -6.45 7.98 -10.44
N ARG A 89 -6.58 6.66 -10.41
CA ARG A 89 -7.86 6.01 -10.14
C ARG A 89 -8.25 6.31 -8.69
N SER A 90 -9.55 6.23 -8.39
CA SER A 90 -10.08 6.60 -7.07
C SER A 90 -9.39 5.86 -5.91
N ALA A 91 -9.09 4.56 -6.08
CA ALA A 91 -8.41 3.78 -5.06
C ALA A 91 -6.98 4.29 -4.78
N ASP A 92 -6.19 4.49 -5.83
CA ASP A 92 -4.81 4.97 -5.73
C ASP A 92 -4.76 6.38 -5.12
N ALA A 93 -5.69 7.26 -5.53
CA ALA A 93 -5.83 8.60 -4.96
C ALA A 93 -6.18 8.55 -3.46
N ILE A 94 -7.02 7.60 -3.02
CA ILE A 94 -7.34 7.40 -1.61
C ILE A 94 -6.13 6.87 -0.85
N HIS A 95 -5.37 5.91 -1.40
CA HIS A 95 -4.14 5.44 -0.78
C HIS A 95 -3.13 6.58 -0.59
N LEU A 96 -2.92 7.40 -1.62
CA LEU A 96 -2.04 8.56 -1.54
C LEU A 96 -2.52 9.58 -0.50
N ALA A 97 -3.82 9.90 -0.48
CA ALA A 97 -4.40 10.83 0.49
C ALA A 97 -4.19 10.38 1.95
N VAL A 98 -4.39 9.08 2.23
CA VAL A 98 -4.15 8.52 3.56
C VAL A 98 -2.65 8.54 3.90
N ALA A 99 -1.78 8.18 2.96
CA ALA A 99 -0.33 8.21 3.16
C ALA A 99 0.17 9.62 3.53
N ILE A 100 -0.34 10.64 2.85
CA ILE A 100 -0.04 12.07 3.11
C ILE A 100 -0.57 12.48 4.49
N ARG A 101 -1.82 12.14 4.84
CA ARG A 101 -2.39 12.46 6.17
C ARG A 101 -1.56 11.83 7.30
N LEU A 102 -1.08 10.62 7.10
CA LEU A 102 -0.25 9.90 8.07
C LEU A 102 1.19 10.41 8.12
N GLN A 103 1.55 11.36 7.24
CA GLN A 103 2.93 11.84 7.09
C GLN A 103 3.91 10.68 6.91
N SER A 104 3.54 9.73 6.06
CA SER A 104 4.32 8.51 5.84
C SER A 104 5.72 8.87 5.34
N ASP A 105 6.74 8.23 5.88
CA ASP A 105 8.12 8.51 5.47
C ASP A 105 8.41 7.94 4.08
N VAL A 106 7.79 6.81 3.74
CA VAL A 106 7.93 6.13 2.45
C VAL A 106 6.62 5.46 2.04
N MET A 107 6.32 5.52 0.74
CA MET A 107 5.26 4.74 0.11
C MET A 107 5.88 3.58 -0.68
N VAL A 108 5.42 2.36 -0.41
CA VAL A 108 5.82 1.15 -1.14
C VAL A 108 4.68 0.78 -2.06
N ALA A 109 4.94 0.79 -3.36
CA ALA A 109 4.01 0.39 -4.41
C ALA A 109 4.76 -0.09 -5.65
N TYR A 110 4.03 -0.68 -6.59
CA TYR A 110 4.52 -1.13 -7.90
C TYR A 110 3.73 -0.50 -9.06
N ASP A 111 2.74 0.36 -8.76
CA ASP A 111 2.07 1.16 -9.78
C ASP A 111 2.83 2.48 -10.02
N ALA A 112 3.35 2.65 -11.24
CA ALA A 112 4.19 3.80 -11.59
C ALA A 112 3.45 5.14 -11.54
N GLU A 113 2.14 5.18 -11.82
CA GLU A 113 1.35 6.42 -11.76
C GLU A 113 1.16 6.86 -10.30
N LEU A 114 0.87 5.90 -9.40
CA LEU A 114 0.79 6.17 -7.96
C LEU A 114 2.13 6.66 -7.39
N LEU A 115 3.24 6.03 -7.77
CA LEU A 115 4.57 6.43 -7.30
C LEU A 115 4.96 7.83 -7.79
N ALA A 116 4.66 8.16 -9.05
CA ALA A 116 4.91 9.50 -9.58
C ALA A 116 4.13 10.56 -8.79
N ALA A 117 2.84 10.30 -8.50
CA ALA A 117 2.01 11.21 -7.72
C ALA A 117 2.48 11.31 -6.25
N ALA A 118 2.98 10.23 -5.66
CA ALA A 118 3.56 10.24 -4.32
C ALA A 118 4.85 11.10 -4.25
N ILE A 119 5.71 11.01 -5.27
CA ILE A 119 6.89 11.88 -5.40
C ILE A 119 6.47 13.35 -5.53
N GLU A 120 5.48 13.66 -6.37
CA GLU A 120 4.95 15.02 -6.53
C GLU A 120 4.37 15.57 -5.23
N ALA A 121 3.80 14.71 -4.39
CA ALA A 121 3.31 15.05 -3.06
C ALA A 121 4.42 15.13 -1.98
N GLY A 122 5.68 14.86 -2.34
CA GLY A 122 6.84 14.97 -1.46
C GLY A 122 7.14 13.72 -0.61
N LEU A 123 6.55 12.57 -0.93
CA LEU A 123 6.85 11.30 -0.26
C LEU A 123 8.08 10.63 -0.89
N ASN A 124 8.87 9.93 -0.08
CA ASN A 124 9.82 8.95 -0.63
C ASN A 124 9.04 7.75 -1.16
N VAL A 125 9.56 7.11 -2.19
CA VAL A 125 8.94 5.93 -2.79
C VAL A 125 9.92 4.78 -2.94
N LEU A 126 9.42 3.55 -2.85
CA LEU A 126 10.19 2.33 -3.09
C LEU A 126 9.36 1.26 -3.79
N SER A 127 10.02 0.49 -4.65
CA SER A 127 9.51 -0.72 -5.27
C SER A 127 10.56 -1.83 -5.13
N PRO A 128 10.57 -2.55 -3.99
CA PRO A 128 11.61 -3.55 -3.72
C PRO A 128 11.71 -4.62 -4.82
N GLY A 129 12.81 -4.63 -5.57
CA GLY A 129 13.04 -5.60 -6.64
C GLY A 129 12.52 -5.20 -8.02
N GLY A 130 11.87 -4.04 -8.18
CA GLY A 130 11.43 -3.51 -9.48
C GLY A 130 10.55 -2.29 -9.36
#